data_AF-A0A9W7FFF0-F1
#
_entry.id   AF-A0A9W7FFF0-F1
#
_cell.length_a   1.000
_cell.length_b   1.000
_cell.length_c   1.000
_cell.angle_alpha   90.00
_cell.angle_beta   90.00
_cell.angle_gamma   90.00
#
_symmetry.space_group_name_H-M   'P 1'
#
loop_
_entity.id
_entity.type
_entity.pdbx_description
1 polymer ?
#
loop_
_entity_poly.entity_id
_entity_poly.type
_entity_poly.pdbx_seq_one_letter_code
_entity_poly.pdbx_strand_id
1 'polypeptide(L)'
;MVMLKQNSLDKEEARIAAMRARAEARTQRFLNARTRTMGVDKAGLDAQVEEKRRATEARKQADMDQAAYDQQILRMLEENEAQSRAEKMAALHALRDDLLQKASEPKNQCPKIGESYDAEDCGTGAAQYFAGEDKNAFSRRRLQQTQMKQWTSQQKAEKVARNMEEKEDEMRFHQYLMAVDDMRGQMEGEDKRRTAEERLNFRKLNEEQAALTRATNEQDRQLQAKMDSMELTHGKNDPFLNEETDFGTSAVAPHRVRPDHFKGFNKEQVQWVYAKNGELVEAHQQMKQDERDTEKAWGNHVAAVTRVMEQNEQESKAQANYMNQLQNDTLTQQRAEQKAKKAQSNQDKFGAIEGGFYKGFGTSCR
;
A
#
# COMPACT_ATOMS: atom_id res chain seq x y z
N MET A 1 -36.48 -27.48 34.95
CA MET A 1 -35.64 -26.27 34.75
C MET A 1 -34.54 -26.44 33.70
N VAL A 2 -34.07 -27.66 33.40
CA VAL A 2 -33.02 -27.92 32.40
C VAL A 2 -33.52 -27.79 30.94
N MET A 3 -34.71 -28.30 30.61
CA MET A 3 -35.28 -28.22 29.25
C MET A 3 -35.59 -26.79 28.77
N LEU A 4 -35.95 -25.88 29.67
CA LEU A 4 -36.19 -24.46 29.34
C LEU A 4 -34.90 -23.73 28.96
N LYS A 5 -33.75 -24.14 29.53
CA LYS A 5 -32.43 -23.59 29.18
C LYS A 5 -31.93 -24.14 27.84
N GLN A 6 -32.19 -25.42 27.54
CA GLN A 6 -31.89 -26.03 26.24
C GLN A 6 -32.63 -25.27 25.11
N ASN A 7 -33.95 -25.08 25.25
CA ASN A 7 -34.75 -24.34 24.27
C ASN A 7 -34.34 -22.88 24.07
N SER A 8 -33.78 -22.22 25.09
CA SER A 8 -33.25 -20.86 24.93
C SER A 8 -31.90 -20.84 24.20
N LEU A 9 -31.07 -21.86 24.39
CA LEU A 9 -29.79 -22.00 23.70
C LEU A 9 -29.99 -22.34 22.22
N ASP A 10 -30.90 -23.27 21.91
CA ASP A 10 -31.22 -23.65 20.52
C ASP A 10 -31.79 -22.47 19.70
N LYS A 11 -32.59 -21.61 20.35
CA LYS A 11 -33.11 -20.37 19.74
C LYS A 11 -32.00 -19.35 19.47
N GLU A 12 -31.04 -19.23 20.38
CA GLU A 12 -29.93 -18.29 20.21
C GLU A 12 -28.94 -18.79 19.17
N GLU A 13 -28.69 -20.11 19.11
CA GLU A 13 -27.90 -20.75 18.05
C GLU A 13 -28.57 -20.59 16.67
N ALA A 14 -29.88 -20.80 16.57
CA ALA A 14 -30.63 -20.56 15.32
C ALA A 14 -30.57 -19.09 14.89
N ARG A 15 -30.63 -18.16 15.86
CA ARG A 15 -30.50 -16.72 15.59
C ARG A 15 -29.10 -16.36 15.09
N ILE A 16 -28.05 -16.90 15.71
CA ILE A 16 -26.66 -16.68 15.31
C ILE A 16 -26.40 -17.30 13.93
N ALA A 17 -26.91 -18.51 13.67
CA ALA A 17 -26.80 -19.16 12.36
C ALA A 17 -27.51 -18.35 11.27
N ALA A 18 -28.72 -17.83 11.54
CA ALA A 18 -29.44 -16.95 10.62
C ALA A 18 -28.69 -15.63 10.37
N MET A 19 -28.03 -15.08 11.40
CA MET A 19 -27.20 -13.88 11.27
C MET A 19 -25.96 -14.15 10.41
N ARG A 20 -25.28 -15.28 10.61
CA ARG A 20 -24.13 -15.71 9.78
C ARG A 20 -24.55 -15.94 8.33
N ALA A 21 -25.64 -16.66 8.09
CA ALA A 21 -26.17 -16.88 6.74
C ALA A 21 -26.53 -15.57 6.01
N ARG A 22 -27.09 -14.58 6.72
CA ARG A 22 -27.35 -13.24 6.16
C ARG A 22 -26.07 -12.49 5.85
N ALA A 23 -25.06 -12.57 6.73
CA ALA A 23 -23.77 -11.94 6.51
C ALA A 23 -23.04 -12.55 5.31
N GLU A 24 -23.05 -13.88 5.18
CA GLU A 24 -22.50 -14.60 4.03
C GLU A 24 -23.22 -14.24 2.72
N ALA A 25 -24.56 -14.26 2.72
CA ALA A 25 -25.35 -13.84 1.56
C ALA A 25 -25.07 -12.38 1.17
N ARG A 26 -24.83 -11.50 2.14
CA ARG A 26 -24.42 -10.10 1.90
C ARG A 26 -23.02 -10.04 1.28
N THR A 27 -22.04 -10.75 1.83
CA THR A 27 -20.68 -10.79 1.31
C THR A 27 -20.64 -11.31 -0.12
N GLN A 28 -21.39 -12.38 -0.44
CA GLN A 28 -21.49 -12.92 -1.79
C GLN A 28 -22.04 -11.89 -2.81
N ARG A 29 -22.99 -11.04 -2.40
CA ARG A 29 -23.50 -9.94 -3.25
C ARG A 29 -22.47 -8.84 -3.47
N PHE A 30 -21.66 -8.50 -2.46
CA PHE A 30 -20.61 -7.48 -2.58
C PHE A 30 -19.39 -7.96 -3.38
N LEU A 31 -19.11 -9.26 -3.39
CA LEU A 31 -18.01 -9.84 -4.16
C LEU A 31 -18.34 -9.94 -5.66
N ASN A 32 -19.62 -10.07 -6.02
CA ASN A 32 -20.02 -10.15 -7.43
C ASN A 32 -20.20 -8.75 -8.05
N ALA A 33 -19.25 -8.36 -8.91
CA ALA A 33 -19.23 -7.05 -9.56
C ALA A 33 -20.47 -6.77 -10.43
N ARG A 34 -21.06 -7.80 -11.05
CA ARG A 34 -22.25 -7.65 -11.90
C ARG A 34 -23.49 -7.34 -11.08
N THR A 35 -23.71 -8.05 -9.98
CA THR A 35 -24.85 -7.80 -9.07
C THR A 35 -24.72 -6.48 -8.32
N ARG A 36 -23.49 -5.99 -8.10
CA ARG A 36 -23.23 -4.64 -7.57
C ARG A 36 -23.56 -3.53 -8.56
N THR A 37 -23.28 -3.75 -9.84
CA THR A 37 -23.47 -2.74 -10.88
C THR A 37 -24.91 -2.73 -11.41
N MET A 38 -25.54 -3.91 -11.56
CA MET A 38 -26.90 -4.09 -12.08
C MET A 38 -27.61 -5.23 -11.33
N GLY A 39 -27.98 -4.98 -10.08
CA GLY A 39 -28.79 -5.91 -9.28
C GLY A 39 -30.28 -5.68 -9.51
N VAL A 40 -30.94 -6.58 -10.26
CA VAL A 40 -32.38 -6.51 -10.55
C VAL A 40 -33.06 -7.80 -10.09
N ASP A 41 -34.09 -7.67 -9.25
CA ASP A 41 -34.94 -8.78 -8.82
C ASP A 41 -36.02 -9.05 -9.88
N LYS A 42 -35.67 -9.89 -10.87
CA LYS A 42 -36.56 -10.23 -11.98
C LYS A 42 -37.85 -10.90 -11.50
N ALA A 43 -37.78 -11.80 -10.52
CA ALA A 43 -38.96 -12.50 -10.00
C ALA A 43 -39.90 -11.53 -9.27
N GLY A 44 -39.35 -10.59 -8.49
CA GLY A 44 -40.13 -9.53 -7.86
C GLY A 44 -40.80 -8.60 -8.88
N LEU A 45 -40.09 -8.21 -9.94
CA LEU A 45 -40.65 -7.39 -11.03
C LEU A 45 -41.74 -8.13 -11.81
N ASP A 46 -41.54 -9.41 -12.13
CA ASP A 46 -42.53 -10.22 -12.83
C ASP A 46 -43.81 -10.37 -11.98
N ALA A 47 -43.68 -10.51 -10.65
CA ALA A 47 -44.81 -10.53 -9.73
C ALA A 47 -45.58 -9.19 -9.69
N GLN A 48 -44.85 -8.06 -9.67
CA GLN A 48 -45.47 -6.71 -9.69
C GLN A 48 -46.21 -6.43 -11.00
N VAL A 49 -45.65 -6.89 -12.13
CA VAL A 49 -46.30 -6.74 -13.44
C VAL A 49 -47.60 -7.54 -13.48
N GLU A 50 -47.59 -8.77 -12.98
CA GLU A 50 -48.78 -9.62 -12.93
C GLU A 50 -49.84 -9.07 -11.96
N GLU A 51 -49.44 -8.55 -10.79
CA GLU A 51 -50.35 -7.86 -9.85
C GLU A 51 -51.01 -6.65 -10.51
N LYS A 52 -50.23 -5.81 -11.19
CA LYS A 52 -50.74 -4.62 -11.87
C LYS A 52 -51.69 -5.00 -13.00
N ARG A 53 -51.38 -6.06 -13.74
CA ARG A 53 -52.26 -6.58 -14.79
C ARG A 53 -53.60 -7.03 -14.20
N ARG A 54 -53.59 -7.84 -13.13
CA ARG A 54 -54.82 -8.30 -12.45
C ARG A 54 -55.65 -7.14 -11.90
N ALA A 55 -55.01 -6.13 -11.31
CA ALA A 55 -55.70 -4.93 -10.84
C ALA A 55 -56.37 -4.16 -11.98
N THR A 56 -55.73 -4.09 -13.14
CA THR A 56 -56.27 -3.43 -14.33
C THR A 56 -57.45 -4.20 -14.91
N GLU A 57 -57.35 -5.53 -14.99
CA GLU A 57 -58.43 -6.41 -15.43
C GLU A 57 -59.63 -6.35 -14.48
N ALA A 58 -59.41 -6.36 -13.17
CA ALA A 58 -60.47 -6.22 -12.17
C ALA A 58 -61.18 -4.86 -12.26
N ARG A 59 -60.44 -3.76 -12.47
CA ARG A 59 -61.03 -2.44 -12.66
C ARG A 59 -61.88 -2.39 -13.93
N LYS A 60 -61.39 -2.95 -15.03
CA LYS A 60 -62.14 -3.01 -16.29
C LYS A 60 -63.43 -3.82 -16.14
N GLN A 61 -63.39 -4.92 -15.39
CA GLN A 61 -64.60 -5.71 -15.11
C GLN A 61 -65.60 -4.92 -14.26
N ALA A 62 -65.16 -4.23 -13.21
CA ALA A 62 -66.02 -3.39 -12.38
C ALA A 62 -66.66 -2.25 -13.20
N ASP A 63 -65.92 -1.61 -14.11
CA ASP A 63 -66.44 -0.56 -14.99
C ASP A 63 -67.51 -1.12 -15.95
N MET A 64 -67.32 -2.34 -16.48
CA MET A 64 -68.29 -3.02 -17.33
C MET A 64 -69.57 -3.40 -16.56
N ASP A 65 -69.43 -3.91 -15.34
CA ASP A 65 -70.56 -4.30 -14.50
C ASP A 65 -71.38 -3.06 -14.08
N GLN A 66 -70.70 -1.95 -13.76
CA GLN A 66 -71.36 -0.67 -13.47
C GLN A 66 -72.12 -0.15 -14.70
N ALA A 67 -71.51 -0.20 -15.89
CA ALA A 67 -72.17 0.24 -17.12
C ALA A 67 -73.41 -0.61 -17.45
N ALA A 68 -73.36 -1.92 -17.19
CA ALA A 68 -74.51 -2.81 -17.37
C ALA A 68 -75.65 -2.48 -16.39
N TYR A 69 -75.31 -2.19 -15.13
CA TYR A 69 -76.26 -1.78 -14.10
C TYR A 69 -76.93 -0.43 -14.45
N ASP A 70 -76.14 0.55 -14.88
CA ASP A 70 -76.66 1.86 -15.28
C ASP A 70 -77.61 1.76 -16.48
N GLN A 71 -77.32 0.88 -17.45
CA GLN A 71 -78.22 0.60 -18.58
C GLN A 71 -79.55 -0.03 -18.12
N GLN A 72 -79.52 -0.91 -17.12
CA GLN A 72 -80.73 -1.49 -16.56
C GLN A 72 -81.60 -0.42 -15.87
N ILE A 73 -80.98 0.46 -15.08
CA ILE A 73 -81.69 1.57 -14.43
C ILE A 73 -82.36 2.49 -15.46
N LEU A 74 -81.64 2.84 -16.53
CA LEU A 74 -82.18 3.68 -17.59
C LEU A 74 -83.41 3.07 -18.26
N ARG A 75 -83.40 1.75 -18.53
CA ARG A 75 -84.58 1.05 -19.07
C ARG A 75 -85.77 1.11 -18.12
N MET A 76 -85.56 0.89 -16.81
CA MET A 76 -86.64 0.95 -15.83
C MET A 76 -87.23 2.37 -15.70
N LEU A 77 -86.39 3.40 -15.79
CA LEU A 77 -86.82 4.80 -15.81
C LEU A 77 -87.65 5.11 -17.07
N GLU A 78 -87.21 4.65 -18.23
CA GLU A 78 -87.91 4.88 -19.50
C GLU A 78 -89.28 4.19 -19.53
N GLU A 79 -89.37 2.95 -19.03
CA GLU A 79 -90.64 2.22 -18.87
C GLU A 79 -91.60 2.94 -17.92
N ASN A 80 -91.11 3.41 -16.77
CA ASN A 80 -91.91 4.13 -15.79
C ASN A 80 -92.41 5.48 -16.34
N GLU A 81 -91.55 6.21 -17.06
CA GLU A 81 -91.94 7.46 -17.70
C GLU A 81 -92.95 7.23 -18.84
N ALA A 82 -92.84 6.13 -19.58
CA ALA A 82 -93.83 5.74 -20.59
C ALA A 82 -95.18 5.38 -19.95
N GLN A 83 -95.18 4.63 -18.84
CA GLN A 83 -96.39 4.30 -18.08
C GLN A 83 -97.06 5.56 -17.52
N SER A 84 -96.29 6.44 -16.87
CA SER A 84 -96.82 7.70 -16.34
C SER A 84 -97.42 8.60 -17.44
N ARG A 85 -96.81 8.62 -18.63
CA ARG A 85 -97.36 9.32 -19.80
C ARG A 85 -98.68 8.71 -20.27
N ALA A 86 -98.75 7.38 -20.35
CA ALA A 86 -99.97 6.67 -20.74
C ALA A 86 -101.11 6.88 -19.74
N GLU A 87 -100.84 6.81 -18.44
CA GLU A 87 -101.81 7.06 -17.37
C GLU A 87 -102.35 8.50 -17.40
N LYS A 88 -101.46 9.48 -17.55
CA LYS A 88 -101.86 10.90 -17.69
C LYS A 88 -102.76 11.10 -18.90
N MET A 89 -102.43 10.48 -20.03
CA MET A 89 -103.21 10.58 -21.25
C MET A 89 -104.58 9.91 -21.09
N ALA A 90 -104.64 8.72 -20.49
CA ALA A 90 -105.90 8.03 -20.17
C ALA A 90 -106.78 8.86 -19.22
N ALA A 91 -106.20 9.45 -18.18
CA ALA A 91 -106.91 10.32 -17.25
C ALA A 91 -107.47 11.59 -17.94
N LEU A 92 -106.71 12.18 -18.86
CA LEU A 92 -107.17 13.32 -19.66
C LEU A 92 -108.33 12.92 -20.59
N HIS A 93 -108.28 11.75 -21.21
CA HIS A 93 -109.37 11.23 -22.03
C HIS A 93 -110.63 10.95 -21.20
N ALA A 94 -110.49 10.30 -20.04
CA ALA A 94 -111.61 10.05 -19.13
C ALA A 94 -112.26 11.36 -18.64
N LEU A 95 -111.46 12.37 -18.31
CA LEU A 95 -111.96 13.69 -17.92
C LEU A 95 -112.70 14.38 -19.07
N ARG A 96 -112.17 14.28 -20.30
CA ARG A 96 -112.83 14.84 -21.49
C ARG A 96 -114.20 14.20 -21.71
N ASP A 97 -114.29 12.87 -21.59
CA ASP A 97 -115.53 12.14 -21.83
C ASP A 97 -116.58 12.43 -20.74
N ASP A 98 -116.17 12.51 -19.47
CA ASP A 98 -117.02 12.91 -18.34
C ASP A 98 -117.57 14.35 -18.50
N LEU A 99 -116.73 15.28 -18.97
CA LEU A 99 -117.14 16.66 -19.25
C LEU A 99 -118.11 16.77 -20.44
N LEU A 100 -117.92 15.96 -21.48
CA LEU A 100 -118.84 15.88 -22.62
C LEU A 100 -120.20 15.29 -22.21
N GLN A 101 -120.21 14.30 -21.31
CA GLN A 101 -121.44 13.72 -20.76
C GLN A 101 -122.22 14.72 -19.91
N LYS A 102 -121.53 15.43 -19.00
CA LYS A 102 -122.12 16.50 -18.17
C LYS A 102 -122.61 17.71 -18.98
N ALA A 103 -122.06 17.95 -20.17
CA ALA A 103 -122.54 19.01 -21.06
C ALA A 103 -123.87 18.67 -21.74
N SER A 104 -124.27 17.39 -21.78
CA SER A 104 -125.52 16.92 -22.40
C SER A 104 -126.73 16.90 -21.47
N GLU A 105 -126.52 17.07 -20.16
CA GLU A 105 -127.59 17.11 -19.17
C GLU A 105 -128.36 18.45 -19.23
N PRO A 106 -129.70 18.45 -19.21
CA PRO A 106 -130.49 19.67 -19.29
C PRO A 106 -130.25 20.57 -18.07
N LYS A 107 -129.68 21.74 -18.31
CA LYS A 107 -129.34 22.72 -17.27
C LYS A 107 -130.59 23.41 -16.71
N ASN A 108 -131.03 22.95 -15.54
CA ASN A 108 -131.78 23.68 -14.50
C ASN A 108 -133.13 24.32 -14.86
N GLN A 109 -134.19 23.80 -14.22
CA GLN A 109 -135.55 24.35 -14.13
C GLN A 109 -135.75 25.26 -12.89
N CYS A 110 -134.71 25.97 -12.44
CA CYS A 110 -134.80 26.83 -11.25
C CYS A 110 -134.88 28.31 -11.67
N PRO A 111 -135.85 29.10 -11.16
CA PRO A 111 -135.95 30.53 -11.43
C PRO A 111 -134.69 31.26 -10.94
N LYS A 112 -134.08 32.06 -11.84
CA LYS A 112 -132.68 32.49 -11.75
C LYS A 112 -132.37 33.63 -10.77
N ILE A 113 -133.33 34.25 -10.10
CA ILE A 113 -133.05 35.47 -9.33
C ILE A 113 -133.94 35.53 -8.09
N GLY A 114 -133.42 35.04 -6.97
CA GLY A 114 -133.78 35.53 -5.64
C GLY A 114 -132.86 36.70 -5.26
N GLU A 115 -133.27 37.52 -4.30
CA GLU A 115 -132.47 38.62 -3.76
C GLU A 115 -131.10 38.14 -3.26
N SER A 116 -130.07 38.98 -3.36
CA SER A 116 -128.70 38.65 -2.95
C SER A 116 -128.70 38.33 -1.45
N TYR A 117 -128.47 37.07 -1.10
CA TYR A 117 -128.26 36.66 0.28
C TYR A 117 -126.81 36.95 0.68
N ASP A 118 -126.59 37.38 1.92
CA ASP A 118 -125.25 37.44 2.49
C ASP A 118 -124.83 36.03 2.92
N ALA A 119 -123.80 35.50 2.28
CA ALA A 119 -123.29 34.16 2.55
C ALA A 119 -122.74 34.03 3.99
N GLU A 120 -122.31 35.12 4.62
CA GLU A 120 -121.72 35.10 5.97
C GLU A 120 -122.77 34.94 7.08
N ASP A 121 -124.02 35.33 6.81
CA ASP A 121 -125.17 35.15 7.71
C ASP A 121 -125.88 33.79 7.53
N CYS A 122 -125.47 32.99 6.53
CA CYS A 122 -126.07 31.68 6.28
C CYS A 122 -125.53 30.61 7.24
N GLY A 123 -126.42 29.89 7.91
CA GLY A 123 -126.04 28.78 8.78
C GLY A 123 -125.29 27.65 8.04
N THR A 124 -124.45 26.90 8.74
CA THR A 124 -123.59 25.83 8.19
C THR A 124 -124.33 24.75 7.38
N GLY A 125 -125.62 24.52 7.66
CA GLY A 125 -126.47 23.57 6.93
C GLY A 125 -126.93 24.05 5.55
N ALA A 126 -126.86 25.35 5.25
CA ALA A 126 -127.26 25.91 3.96
C ALA A 126 -126.20 25.73 2.86
N ALA A 127 -124.97 25.32 3.24
CA ALA A 127 -123.84 25.09 2.34
C ALA A 127 -123.51 26.28 1.40
N GLN A 128 -123.80 27.51 1.83
CA GLN A 128 -123.53 28.74 1.07
C GLN A 128 -122.19 29.41 1.44
N TYR A 129 -121.57 29.02 2.57
CA TYR A 129 -120.28 29.51 3.01
C TYR A 129 -119.38 28.37 3.48
N PHE A 130 -118.19 28.27 2.90
CA PHE A 130 -117.19 27.26 3.25
C PHE A 130 -115.92 27.92 3.76
N ALA A 131 -115.54 27.62 5.00
CA ALA A 131 -114.31 28.17 5.59
C ALA A 131 -113.02 27.82 4.82
N GLY A 132 -113.04 26.76 4.00
CA GLY A 132 -111.92 26.36 3.16
C GLY A 132 -111.75 27.15 1.85
N GLU A 133 -112.74 27.96 1.45
CA GLU A 133 -112.71 28.73 0.19
C GLU A 133 -111.67 29.86 0.23
N ASP A 134 -111.40 30.40 1.43
CA ASP A 134 -110.40 31.43 1.68
C ASP A 134 -110.41 32.59 0.65
N LYS A 135 -111.31 33.53 0.89
CA LYS A 135 -111.47 34.76 0.10
C LYS A 135 -110.16 35.58 0.01
N ASN A 136 -109.22 35.39 0.95
CA ASN A 136 -107.97 36.12 1.05
C ASN A 136 -106.77 35.39 0.42
N ALA A 137 -106.99 34.29 -0.32
CA ALA A 137 -105.92 33.49 -0.92
C ALA A 137 -104.94 34.34 -1.76
N PHE A 138 -105.45 35.32 -2.51
CA PHE A 138 -104.63 36.21 -3.33
C PHE A 138 -103.72 37.11 -2.47
N SER A 139 -104.29 37.73 -1.44
CA SER A 139 -103.55 38.58 -0.49
C SER A 139 -102.50 37.77 0.28
N ARG A 140 -102.83 36.56 0.75
CA ARG A 140 -101.86 35.66 1.39
C ARG A 140 -100.74 35.26 0.45
N ARG A 141 -101.05 34.87 -0.80
CA ARG A 141 -100.04 34.50 -1.81
C ARG A 141 -99.11 35.67 -2.12
N ARG A 142 -99.64 36.89 -2.23
CA ARG A 142 -98.83 38.11 -2.45
C ARG A 142 -97.89 38.39 -1.27
N LEU A 143 -98.37 38.21 -0.04
CA LEU A 143 -97.53 38.35 1.17
C LEU A 143 -96.42 37.30 1.19
N GLN A 144 -96.74 36.03 0.93
CA GLN A 144 -95.76 34.94 0.86
C GLN A 144 -94.71 35.18 -0.23
N GLN A 145 -95.10 35.65 -1.42
CA GLN A 145 -94.16 36.03 -2.48
C GLN A 145 -93.24 37.16 -2.05
N THR A 146 -93.75 38.15 -1.32
CA THR A 146 -92.95 39.27 -0.81
C THR A 146 -91.95 38.79 0.24
N GLN A 147 -92.38 37.94 1.18
CA GLN A 147 -91.50 37.30 2.17
C GLN A 147 -90.40 36.46 1.49
N MET A 148 -90.77 35.63 0.51
CA MET A 148 -89.82 34.82 -0.25
C MET A 148 -88.79 35.68 -0.99
N LYS A 149 -89.23 36.77 -1.61
CA LYS A 149 -88.34 37.74 -2.26
C LYS A 149 -87.38 38.38 -1.26
N GLN A 150 -87.87 38.76 -0.08
CA GLN A 150 -87.04 39.35 0.97
C GLN A 150 -86.00 38.35 1.50
N TRP A 151 -86.41 37.13 1.85
CA TRP A 151 -85.50 36.08 2.34
C TRP A 151 -84.44 35.70 1.31
N THR A 152 -84.84 35.50 0.06
CA THR A 152 -83.87 35.18 -1.01
C THR A 152 -82.92 36.34 -1.29
N SER A 153 -83.37 37.59 -1.16
CA SER A 153 -82.50 38.76 -1.28
C SER A 153 -81.50 38.84 -0.12
N GLN A 154 -81.93 38.58 1.11
CA GLN A 154 -81.06 38.57 2.29
C GLN A 154 -80.01 37.46 2.21
N GLN A 155 -80.43 36.23 1.88
CA GLN A 155 -79.50 35.10 1.71
C GLN A 155 -78.48 35.34 0.59
N LYS A 156 -78.90 35.97 -0.51
CA LYS A 156 -77.97 36.35 -1.59
C LYS A 156 -76.96 37.39 -1.11
N ALA A 157 -77.41 38.43 -0.39
CA ALA A 157 -76.53 39.46 0.15
C ALA A 157 -75.52 38.88 1.15
N GLU A 158 -75.97 38.03 2.06
CA GLU A 158 -75.12 37.34 3.04
C GLU A 158 -74.09 36.43 2.34
N LYS A 159 -74.51 35.65 1.34
CA LYS A 159 -73.60 34.81 0.56
C LYS A 159 -72.54 35.63 -0.18
N VAL A 160 -72.92 36.79 -0.73
CA VAL A 160 -71.97 37.70 -1.39
C VAL A 160 -70.99 38.28 -0.37
N ALA A 161 -71.48 38.74 0.78
CA ALA A 161 -70.63 39.27 1.85
C ALA A 161 -69.62 38.24 2.34
N ARG A 162 -70.07 37.01 2.63
CA ARG A 162 -69.19 35.90 3.04
C ARG A 162 -68.13 35.57 1.98
N ASN A 163 -68.53 35.50 0.71
CA ASN A 163 -67.59 35.26 -0.38
C ASN A 163 -66.57 36.40 -0.57
N MET A 164 -66.91 37.64 -0.21
CA MET A 164 -65.97 38.76 -0.24
C MET A 164 -64.98 38.67 0.92
N GLU A 165 -65.45 38.35 2.13
CA GLU A 165 -64.60 38.12 3.31
C GLU A 165 -63.61 36.97 3.07
N GLU A 166 -64.08 35.83 2.54
CA GLU A 166 -63.22 34.69 2.17
C GLU A 166 -62.12 35.10 1.18
N LYS A 167 -62.45 35.95 0.19
CA LYS A 167 -61.46 36.46 -0.78
C LYS A 167 -60.46 37.41 -0.14
N GLU A 168 -60.91 38.26 0.78
CA GLU A 168 -60.02 39.15 1.52
C GLU A 168 -59.05 38.37 2.41
N ASP A 169 -59.51 37.30 3.06
CA ASP A 169 -58.68 36.37 3.81
C ASP A 169 -57.67 35.66 2.93
N GLU A 170 -58.09 35.18 1.75
CA GLU A 170 -57.19 34.53 0.79
C GLU A 170 -56.12 35.51 0.29
N MET A 171 -56.48 36.77 0.00
CA MET A 171 -55.52 37.82 -0.36
C MET A 171 -54.54 38.13 0.77
N ARG A 172 -55.02 38.24 2.02
CA ARG A 172 -54.16 38.44 3.21
C ARG A 172 -53.17 37.29 3.39
N PHE A 173 -53.66 36.05 3.24
CA PHE A 173 -52.81 34.87 3.33
C PHE A 173 -51.76 34.83 2.22
N HIS A 174 -52.15 35.18 0.98
CA HIS A 174 -51.20 35.25 -0.13
C HIS A 174 -50.09 36.29 0.10
N GLN A 175 -50.45 37.48 0.59
CA GLN A 175 -49.47 38.51 0.95
C GLN A 175 -48.52 38.05 2.06
N TYR A 176 -49.04 37.35 3.07
CA TYR A 176 -48.22 36.74 4.11
C TYR A 176 -47.23 35.72 3.53
N LEU A 177 -47.67 34.84 2.62
CA LEU A 177 -46.78 33.87 1.97
C LEU A 177 -45.68 34.55 1.16
N MET A 178 -45.99 35.62 0.43
CA MET A 178 -44.99 36.40 -0.30
C MET A 178 -43.95 36.99 0.65
N ALA A 179 -44.37 37.58 1.78
CA ALA A 179 -43.45 38.13 2.76
C ALA A 179 -42.54 37.05 3.39
N VAL A 180 -43.08 35.85 3.64
CA VAL A 180 -42.29 34.71 4.12
C VAL A 180 -41.27 34.25 3.07
N ASP A 181 -41.66 34.19 1.79
CA ASP A 181 -40.77 33.80 0.71
C ASP A 181 -39.63 34.82 0.51
N ASP A 182 -39.95 36.11 0.55
CA ASP A 182 -38.97 37.19 0.49
C ASP A 182 -37.98 37.11 1.65
N MET A 183 -38.48 36.90 2.88
CA MET A 183 -37.63 36.74 4.07
C MET A 183 -36.73 35.51 3.95
N ARG A 184 -37.27 34.38 3.45
CA ARG A 184 -36.48 33.18 3.19
C ARG A 184 -35.39 33.45 2.15
N GLY A 185 -35.73 34.11 1.06
CA GLY A 185 -34.77 34.49 0.02
C GLY A 185 -33.64 35.37 0.53
N GLN A 186 -33.95 36.33 1.42
CA GLN A 186 -32.94 37.16 2.08
C GLN A 186 -32.02 36.34 2.98
N MET A 187 -32.57 35.49 3.86
CA MET A 187 -31.78 34.63 4.74
C MET A 187 -30.86 33.68 3.95
N GLU A 188 -31.38 33.04 2.90
CA GLU A 188 -30.57 32.17 2.04
C GLU A 188 -29.47 32.95 1.30
N GLY A 189 -29.76 34.18 0.88
CA GLY A 189 -28.78 35.07 0.25
C GLY A 189 -27.65 35.45 1.20
N GLU A 190 -27.98 35.82 2.43
CA GLU A 190 -27.01 36.14 3.47
C GLU A 190 -26.15 34.93 3.86
N ASP A 191 -26.75 33.76 4.04
CA ASP A 191 -26.03 32.52 4.34
C ASP A 191 -25.07 32.15 3.21
N LYS A 192 -25.51 32.22 1.94
CA LYS A 192 -24.63 31.99 0.78
C LYS A 192 -23.45 32.95 0.76
N ARG A 193 -23.68 34.23 1.07
CA ARG A 193 -22.61 35.24 1.14
C ARG A 193 -21.65 34.96 2.28
N ARG A 194 -22.15 34.68 3.50
CA ARG A 194 -21.32 34.32 4.67
C ARG A 194 -20.45 33.11 4.38
N THR A 195 -21.05 32.04 3.84
CA THR A 195 -20.30 30.83 3.46
C THR A 195 -19.26 31.12 2.37
N ALA A 196 -19.54 32.01 1.41
CA ALA A 196 -18.55 32.39 0.40
C ALA A 196 -17.38 33.16 1.00
N GLU A 197 -17.64 34.09 1.92
CA GLU A 197 -16.63 34.84 2.66
C GLU A 197 -15.76 33.92 3.53
N GLU A 198 -16.38 33.00 4.27
CA GLU A 198 -15.68 31.99 5.07
C GLU A 198 -14.75 31.13 4.18
N ARG A 199 -15.24 30.64 3.03
CA ARG A 199 -14.40 29.86 2.10
C ARG A 199 -13.20 30.66 1.59
N LEU A 200 -13.39 31.95 1.33
CA LEU A 200 -12.31 32.82 0.88
C LEU A 200 -11.27 33.04 1.99
N ASN A 201 -11.71 33.23 3.22
CA ASN A 201 -10.84 33.35 4.38
C ASN A 201 -10.06 32.06 4.64
N PHE A 202 -10.72 30.89 4.58
CA PHE A 202 -10.04 29.60 4.68
C PHE A 202 -9.02 29.39 3.56
N ARG A 203 -9.32 29.81 2.33
CA ARG A 203 -8.35 29.74 1.23
C ARG A 203 -7.10 30.57 1.52
N LYS A 204 -7.27 31.81 2.00
CA LYS A 204 -6.15 32.69 2.37
C LYS A 204 -5.30 32.08 3.48
N LEU A 205 -5.93 31.59 4.55
CA LEU A 205 -5.22 30.92 5.65
C LEU A 205 -4.44 29.69 5.18
N ASN A 206 -5.03 28.87 4.30
CA ASN A 206 -4.34 27.71 3.73
C ASN A 206 -3.15 28.11 2.85
N GLU A 207 -3.27 29.20 2.10
CA GLU A 207 -2.19 29.73 1.26
C GLU A 207 -1.03 30.29 2.12
N GLU A 208 -1.35 31.04 3.17
CA GLU A 208 -0.37 31.52 4.16
C GLU A 208 0.33 30.36 4.87
N GLN A 209 -0.42 29.36 5.31
CA GLN A 209 0.13 28.16 5.94
C GLN A 209 1.04 27.39 4.98
N ALA A 210 0.64 27.23 3.73
CA ALA A 210 1.46 26.57 2.71
C ALA A 210 2.73 27.38 2.38
N ALA A 211 2.69 28.71 2.43
CA ALA A 211 3.88 29.55 2.30
C ALA A 211 4.82 29.37 3.50
N LEU A 212 4.30 29.37 4.73
CA LEU A 212 5.07 29.15 5.94
C LEU A 212 5.76 27.77 5.92
N THR A 213 5.02 26.70 5.63
CA THR A 213 5.59 25.34 5.54
C THR A 213 6.67 25.23 4.46
N ARG A 214 6.51 25.92 3.32
CA ARG A 214 7.56 25.96 2.30
C ARG A 214 8.83 26.65 2.80
N ALA A 215 8.68 27.77 3.51
CA ALA A 215 9.81 28.51 4.08
C ALA A 215 10.54 27.69 5.15
N THR A 216 9.81 27.02 6.05
CA THR A 216 10.42 26.15 7.07
C THR A 216 11.16 24.98 6.44
N ASN A 217 10.54 24.30 5.46
CA ASN A 217 11.18 23.17 4.78
C ASN A 217 12.45 23.60 4.03
N GLU A 218 12.46 24.79 3.43
CA GLU A 218 13.65 25.33 2.77
C GLU A 218 14.76 25.62 3.78
N GLN A 219 14.42 26.22 4.93
CA GLN A 219 15.36 26.46 6.02
C GLN A 219 15.93 25.13 6.55
N ASP A 220 15.09 24.13 6.79
CA ASP A 220 15.51 22.81 7.26
C ASP A 220 16.42 22.13 6.23
N ARG A 221 16.10 22.23 4.94
CA ARG A 221 16.96 21.72 3.87
C ARG A 221 18.32 22.40 3.86
N GLN A 222 18.38 23.72 4.06
CA GLN A 222 19.63 24.46 4.13
C GLN A 222 20.45 24.10 5.38
N LEU A 223 19.79 23.91 6.52
CA LEU A 223 20.44 23.45 7.75
C LEU A 223 20.99 22.04 7.58
N GLN A 224 20.21 21.12 7.01
CA GLN A 224 20.65 19.76 6.72
C GLN A 224 21.85 19.76 5.77
N ALA A 225 21.79 20.51 4.66
CA ALA A 225 22.91 20.60 3.73
C ALA A 225 24.19 21.15 4.39
N LYS A 226 24.05 22.11 5.33
CA LYS A 226 25.18 22.60 6.13
C LYS A 226 25.72 21.51 7.05
N MET A 227 24.86 20.79 7.77
CA MET A 227 25.26 19.69 8.64
C MET A 227 25.97 18.58 7.86
N ASP A 228 25.41 18.17 6.73
CA ASP A 228 26.01 17.17 5.84
C ASP A 228 27.39 17.63 5.33
N SER A 229 27.52 18.92 4.98
CA SER A 229 28.80 19.48 4.56
C SER A 229 29.82 19.47 5.70
N MET A 230 29.40 19.79 6.93
CA MET A 230 30.26 19.75 8.10
C MET A 230 30.70 18.32 8.41
N GLU A 231 29.78 17.35 8.36
CA GLU A 231 30.08 15.93 8.53
C GLU A 231 31.07 15.45 7.47
N LEU A 232 30.87 15.80 6.19
CA LEU A 232 31.79 15.46 5.13
C LEU A 232 33.18 16.07 5.35
N THR A 233 33.27 17.34 5.76
CA THR A 233 34.55 17.97 6.08
C THR A 233 35.23 17.34 7.29
N HIS A 234 34.46 16.94 8.30
CA HIS A 234 34.98 16.23 9.45
C HIS A 234 35.52 14.86 9.04
N GLY A 235 34.75 14.06 8.30
CA GLY A 235 35.19 12.76 7.82
C GLY A 235 36.42 12.85 6.90
N LYS A 236 36.49 13.87 6.04
CA LYS A 236 37.68 14.12 5.21
C LYS A 236 38.93 14.50 5.99
N ASN A 237 38.77 15.14 7.14
CA ASN A 237 39.89 15.57 7.99
C ASN A 237 40.08 14.64 9.19
N ASP A 238 39.31 13.55 9.29
CA ASP A 238 39.38 12.62 10.41
C ASP A 238 40.73 11.89 10.36
N PRO A 239 41.59 12.06 11.38
CA PRO A 239 42.87 11.40 11.43
C PRO A 239 42.80 9.88 11.37
N PHE A 240 41.67 9.30 11.81
CA PHE A 240 41.43 7.87 11.73
C PHE A 240 41.23 7.43 10.28
N LEU A 241 40.38 8.12 9.51
CA LEU A 241 40.07 7.79 8.12
C LEU A 241 41.22 8.10 7.15
N ASN A 242 42.01 9.13 7.43
CA ASN A 242 43.19 9.49 6.64
C ASN A 242 44.44 8.67 7.00
N GLU A 243 44.30 7.72 7.91
CA GLU A 243 45.39 6.90 8.44
C GLU A 243 46.59 7.72 8.93
N GLU A 244 46.37 8.89 9.52
CA GLU A 244 47.45 9.79 9.94
C GLU A 244 48.42 9.08 10.90
N THR A 245 49.72 9.22 10.64
CA THR A 245 50.79 8.51 11.35
C THR A 245 51.27 9.25 12.60
N ASP A 246 50.99 10.55 12.70
CA ASP A 246 51.47 11.43 13.77
C ASP A 246 50.91 11.03 15.14
N PHE A 247 49.69 10.50 15.17
CA PHE A 247 49.03 9.92 16.35
C PHE A 247 49.76 8.70 16.93
N GLY A 248 50.65 8.10 16.16
CA GLY A 248 51.54 7.02 16.61
C GLY A 248 52.67 7.52 17.53
N THR A 249 52.98 8.81 17.56
CA THR A 249 54.09 9.32 18.38
C THR A 249 53.74 9.29 19.86
N SER A 250 54.66 8.78 20.70
CA SER A 250 54.44 8.77 22.15
C SER A 250 54.62 10.17 22.74
N ALA A 251 53.66 10.59 23.58
CA ALA A 251 53.78 11.85 24.32
C ALA A 251 54.98 11.91 25.28
N VAL A 252 55.51 10.75 25.70
CA VAL A 252 56.61 10.65 26.67
C VAL A 252 57.98 10.89 26.02
N ALA A 253 58.17 10.45 24.77
CA ALA A 253 59.45 10.60 24.09
C ALA A 253 59.28 10.54 22.55
N PRO A 254 59.94 11.43 21.78
CA PRO A 254 59.80 11.48 20.32
C PRO A 254 60.23 10.21 19.57
N HIS A 255 61.19 9.44 20.12
CA HIS A 255 61.70 8.21 19.50
C HIS A 255 60.84 6.98 19.81
N ARG A 256 59.85 7.11 20.70
CA ARG A 256 59.00 6.01 21.13
C ARG A 256 57.67 6.06 20.39
N VAL A 257 57.24 4.92 19.87
CA VAL A 257 55.96 4.78 19.18
C VAL A 257 54.93 4.13 20.10
N ARG A 258 53.68 4.56 19.99
CA ARG A 258 52.52 3.98 20.66
C ARG A 258 52.20 2.61 20.06
N PRO A 259 52.20 1.51 20.85
CA PRO A 259 51.98 0.17 20.32
C PRO A 259 50.63 -0.02 19.61
N ASP A 260 49.60 0.68 20.09
CA ASP A 260 48.22 0.64 19.59
C ASP A 260 48.02 1.38 18.26
N HIS A 261 48.91 2.31 17.91
CA HIS A 261 48.82 3.15 16.70
C HIS A 261 50.02 2.97 15.76
N PHE A 262 50.77 1.87 15.92
CA PHE A 262 51.90 1.57 15.03
C PHE A 262 51.41 1.10 13.66
N LYS A 263 51.69 1.90 12.63
CA LYS A 263 51.28 1.65 11.23
C LYS A 263 52.47 1.34 10.31
N GLY A 264 53.51 0.70 10.86
CA GLY A 264 54.73 0.35 10.11
C GLY A 264 55.77 1.47 10.09
N PHE A 265 56.86 1.22 9.36
CA PHE A 265 57.98 2.17 9.23
C PHE A 265 57.66 3.27 8.23
N ASN A 266 58.20 4.47 8.46
CA ASN A 266 58.09 5.55 7.51
C ASN A 266 58.93 5.25 6.24
N LYS A 267 58.64 5.94 5.13
CA LYS A 267 59.33 5.68 3.85
C LYS A 267 60.84 5.88 3.94
N GLU A 268 61.29 6.85 4.72
CA GLU A 268 62.72 7.15 4.91
C GLU A 268 63.45 6.05 5.68
N GLN A 269 62.83 5.49 6.72
CA GLN A 269 63.33 4.37 7.51
C GLN A 269 63.39 3.10 6.65
N VAL A 270 62.36 2.84 5.85
CA VAL A 270 62.36 1.73 4.89
C VAL A 270 63.49 1.90 3.88
N GLN A 271 63.67 3.09 3.32
CA GLN A 271 64.79 3.39 2.42
C GLN A 271 66.15 3.22 3.09
N TRP A 272 66.29 3.68 4.33
CA TRP A 272 67.51 3.50 5.13
C TRP A 272 67.84 2.02 5.35
N VAL A 273 66.83 1.20 5.67
CA VAL A 273 66.99 -0.25 5.79
C VAL A 273 67.44 -0.86 4.46
N TYR A 274 66.84 -0.46 3.33
CA TYR A 274 67.28 -0.94 2.01
C TYR A 274 68.71 -0.53 1.68
N ALA A 275 69.09 0.72 1.98
CA ALA A 275 70.46 1.20 1.78
C ALA A 275 71.47 0.39 2.62
N LYS A 276 71.15 0.16 3.91
CA LYS A 276 72.00 -0.63 4.81
C LYS A 276 72.10 -2.10 4.40
N ASN A 277 70.99 -2.68 3.92
CA ASN A 277 71.04 -4.03 3.35
C ASN A 277 71.93 -4.08 2.10
N GLY A 278 71.90 -3.05 1.26
CA GLY A 278 72.83 -2.89 0.14
C GLY A 278 74.28 -2.88 0.59
N GLU A 279 74.64 -2.02 1.55
CA GLU A 279 75.99 -1.97 2.14
C GLU A 279 76.42 -3.33 2.72
N LEU A 280 75.53 -4.04 3.42
CA LEU A 280 75.82 -5.36 3.99
C LEU A 280 76.09 -6.41 2.90
N VAL A 281 75.32 -6.38 1.82
CA VAL A 281 75.53 -7.28 0.68
C VAL A 281 76.88 -7.01 0.03
N GLU A 282 77.25 -5.74 -0.16
CA GLU A 282 78.56 -5.36 -0.71
C GLU A 282 79.71 -5.78 0.21
N ALA A 283 79.61 -5.49 1.52
CA ALA A 283 80.63 -5.90 2.49
C ALA A 283 80.81 -7.43 2.54
N HIS A 284 79.71 -8.19 2.50
CA HIS A 284 79.76 -9.64 2.45
C HIS A 284 80.39 -10.15 1.14
N GLN A 285 80.14 -9.49 0.01
CA GLN A 285 80.81 -9.83 -1.25
C GLN A 285 82.32 -9.57 -1.18
N GLN A 286 82.75 -8.46 -0.57
CA GLN A 286 84.17 -8.15 -0.36
C GLN A 286 84.84 -9.18 0.56
N MET A 287 84.24 -9.50 1.71
CA MET A 287 84.77 -10.53 2.61
C MET A 287 84.95 -11.87 1.90
N LYS A 288 83.98 -12.28 1.07
CA LYS A 288 84.06 -13.51 0.28
C LYS A 288 85.15 -13.46 -0.80
N GLN A 289 85.47 -12.29 -1.34
CA GLN A 289 86.59 -12.11 -2.27
C GLN A 289 87.93 -12.22 -1.52
N ASP A 290 88.06 -11.58 -0.37
CA ASP A 290 89.25 -11.65 0.47
C ASP A 290 89.51 -13.09 0.97
N GLU A 291 88.47 -13.81 1.38
CA GLU A 291 88.56 -15.24 1.71
C GLU A 291 89.07 -16.07 0.52
N ARG A 292 88.57 -15.80 -0.69
CA ARG A 292 89.04 -16.49 -1.90
C ARG A 292 90.49 -16.17 -2.22
N ASP A 293 90.93 -14.95 -2.03
CA ASP A 293 92.29 -14.54 -2.36
C ASP A 293 93.29 -15.00 -1.28
N THR A 294 92.89 -15.01 -0.01
CA THR A 294 93.66 -15.65 1.07
C THR A 294 93.75 -17.16 0.87
N GLU A 295 92.67 -17.84 0.48
CA GLU A 295 92.69 -19.27 0.18
C GLU A 295 93.59 -19.60 -1.03
N LYS A 296 93.56 -18.78 -2.10
CA LYS A 296 94.51 -18.90 -3.21
C LYS A 296 95.96 -18.67 -2.76
N ALA A 297 96.21 -17.64 -1.94
CA ALA A 297 97.56 -17.34 -1.45
C ALA A 297 98.09 -18.49 -0.58
N TRP A 298 97.24 -19.05 0.29
CA TRP A 298 97.55 -20.24 1.07
C TRP A 298 97.80 -21.46 0.17
N GLY A 299 96.96 -21.71 -0.83
CA GLY A 299 97.15 -22.76 -1.82
C GLY A 299 98.50 -22.64 -2.56
N ASN A 300 98.86 -21.42 -2.98
CA ASN A 300 100.16 -21.14 -3.60
C ASN A 300 101.32 -21.36 -2.64
N HIS A 301 101.18 -20.96 -1.37
CA HIS A 301 102.19 -21.19 -0.35
C HIS A 301 102.41 -22.68 -0.09
N VAL A 302 101.33 -23.45 0.08
CA VAL A 302 101.39 -24.91 0.23
C VAL A 302 102.05 -25.55 -0.99
N ALA A 303 101.68 -25.16 -2.21
CA ALA A 303 102.32 -25.68 -3.42
C ALA A 303 103.82 -25.37 -3.49
N ALA A 304 104.24 -24.17 -3.07
CA ALA A 304 105.65 -23.79 -3.00
C ALA A 304 106.42 -24.61 -1.95
N VAL A 305 105.86 -24.78 -0.74
CA VAL A 305 106.44 -25.61 0.32
C VAL A 305 106.57 -27.06 -0.14
N THR A 306 105.52 -27.63 -0.74
CA THR A 306 105.55 -29.00 -1.29
C THR A 306 106.64 -29.14 -2.34
N ARG A 307 106.80 -28.18 -3.26
CA ARG A 307 107.89 -28.19 -4.26
C ARG A 307 109.28 -28.18 -3.61
N VAL A 308 109.50 -27.38 -2.57
CA VAL A 308 110.78 -27.35 -1.83
C VAL A 308 111.01 -28.68 -1.10
N MET A 309 109.98 -29.26 -0.49
CA MET A 309 110.08 -30.58 0.15
C MET A 309 110.42 -31.67 -0.87
N GLU A 310 109.77 -31.68 -2.03
CA GLU A 310 110.07 -32.62 -3.12
C GLU A 310 111.52 -32.45 -3.63
N GLN A 311 112.01 -31.22 -3.78
CA GLN A 311 113.40 -30.96 -4.15
C GLN A 311 114.37 -31.48 -3.10
N ASN A 312 114.12 -31.21 -1.82
CA ASN A 312 114.97 -31.69 -0.72
C ASN A 312 114.94 -33.22 -0.60
N GLU A 313 113.79 -33.86 -0.84
CA GLU A 313 113.69 -35.33 -0.89
C GLU A 313 114.50 -35.89 -2.07
N GLN A 314 114.46 -35.25 -3.25
CA GLN A 314 115.29 -35.63 -4.39
C GLN A 314 116.78 -35.46 -4.12
N GLU A 315 117.19 -34.34 -3.51
CA GLU A 315 118.58 -34.09 -3.11
C GLU A 315 119.06 -35.10 -2.07
N SER A 316 118.26 -35.40 -1.05
CA SER A 316 118.56 -36.41 -0.04
C SER A 316 118.70 -37.81 -0.66
N LYS A 317 117.82 -38.18 -1.60
CA LYS A 317 117.95 -39.43 -2.38
C LYS A 317 119.22 -39.44 -3.22
N ALA A 318 119.56 -38.34 -3.88
CA ALA A 318 120.78 -38.22 -4.68
C ALA A 318 122.04 -38.34 -3.80
N GLN A 319 122.04 -37.71 -2.62
CA GLN A 319 123.15 -37.77 -1.67
C GLN A 319 123.30 -39.17 -1.07
N ALA A 320 122.19 -39.84 -0.72
CA ALA A 320 122.19 -41.23 -0.30
C ALA A 320 122.74 -42.17 -1.40
N ASN A 321 122.34 -41.95 -2.65
CA ASN A 321 122.86 -42.70 -3.80
C ASN A 321 124.36 -42.46 -4.01
N TYR A 322 124.84 -41.22 -3.88
CA TYR A 322 126.25 -40.88 -3.96
C TYR A 322 127.08 -41.53 -2.84
N MET A 323 126.60 -41.49 -1.59
CA MET A 323 127.25 -42.17 -0.47
C MET A 323 127.29 -43.69 -0.66
N ASN A 324 126.21 -44.28 -1.18
CA ASN A 324 126.18 -45.71 -1.54
C ASN A 324 127.19 -46.05 -2.65
N GLN A 325 127.36 -45.19 -3.66
CA GLN A 325 128.39 -45.37 -4.70
C GLN A 325 129.80 -45.30 -4.13
N LEU A 326 130.10 -44.28 -3.31
CA LEU A 326 131.40 -44.14 -2.66
C LEU A 326 131.72 -45.34 -1.75
N GLN A 327 130.73 -45.84 -1.01
CA GLN A 327 130.89 -47.02 -0.17
C GLN A 327 131.15 -48.28 -1.02
N ASN A 328 130.47 -48.43 -2.16
CA ASN A 328 130.76 -49.49 -3.13
C ASN A 328 132.17 -49.39 -3.71
N ASP A 329 132.63 -48.20 -4.10
CA ASP A 329 133.97 -48.00 -4.64
C ASP A 329 135.05 -48.34 -3.60
N THR A 330 134.83 -47.94 -2.35
CA THR A 330 135.70 -48.27 -1.22
C THR A 330 135.76 -49.79 -0.99
N LEU A 331 134.61 -50.47 -1.02
CA LEU A 331 134.54 -51.94 -0.94
C LEU A 331 135.26 -52.61 -2.11
N THR A 332 135.23 -52.02 -3.30
CA THR A 332 135.89 -52.53 -4.50
C THR A 332 137.41 -52.41 -4.38
N GLN A 333 137.92 -51.29 -3.87
CA GLN A 333 139.34 -51.10 -3.56
C GLN A 333 139.83 -52.09 -2.49
N GLN A 334 139.07 -52.27 -1.40
CA GLN A 334 139.39 -53.25 -0.35
C GLN A 334 139.44 -54.68 -0.88
N ARG A 335 138.53 -55.05 -1.80
CA ARG A 335 138.56 -56.36 -2.48
C ARG A 335 139.83 -56.53 -3.34
N ALA A 336 140.27 -55.48 -4.03
CA ALA A 336 141.49 -55.51 -4.83
C ALA A 336 142.75 -55.64 -3.96
N GLU A 337 142.85 -54.89 -2.85
CA GLU A 337 143.96 -54.99 -1.89
C GLU A 337 144.05 -56.38 -1.25
N GLN A 338 142.91 -56.97 -0.83
CA GLN A 338 142.91 -58.33 -0.29
C GLN A 338 143.38 -59.36 -1.33
N LYS A 339 142.98 -59.20 -2.60
CA LYS A 339 143.41 -60.09 -3.69
C LYS A 339 144.92 -59.99 -3.92
N ALA A 340 145.49 -58.79 -3.86
CA ALA A 340 146.93 -58.56 -3.97
C ALA A 340 147.70 -59.19 -2.80
N LYS A 341 147.25 -59.00 -1.55
CA LYS A 341 147.86 -59.64 -0.36
C LYS A 341 147.81 -61.18 -0.43
N LYS A 342 146.71 -61.77 -0.91
CA LYS A 342 146.62 -63.23 -1.12
C LYS A 342 147.56 -63.73 -2.21
N ALA A 343 147.79 -62.96 -3.28
CA ALA A 343 148.73 -63.32 -4.34
C ALA A 343 150.18 -63.35 -3.82
N GLN A 344 150.57 -62.34 -3.03
CA GLN A 344 151.90 -62.24 -2.42
C GLN A 344 152.14 -63.37 -1.40
N SER A 345 151.14 -63.68 -0.56
CA SER A 345 151.21 -64.81 0.39
C SER A 345 151.30 -66.19 -0.29
N ASN A 346 150.83 -66.37 -1.52
CA ASN A 346 150.96 -67.63 -2.25
C ASN A 346 152.34 -67.78 -2.92
N GLN A 347 153.06 -66.68 -3.17
CA GLN A 347 154.37 -66.69 -3.82
C GLN A 347 155.48 -67.10 -2.85
N ASP A 348 155.35 -66.77 -1.55
CA ASP A 348 156.31 -67.09 -0.49
C ASP A 348 156.14 -68.51 0.11
N LYS A 349 155.33 -69.37 -0.53
CA LYS A 349 154.90 -70.66 0.05
C LYS A 349 155.89 -71.83 -0.13
N PHE A 350 157.03 -71.62 -0.80
CA PHE A 350 158.08 -72.63 -0.97
C PHE A 350 159.46 -72.06 -0.61
N GLY A 351 160.00 -72.47 0.55
CA GLY A 351 161.36 -72.14 0.99
C GLY A 351 162.42 -73.03 0.33
N ALA A 352 163.57 -72.44 0.00
CA ALA A 352 164.73 -73.07 -0.63
C ALA A 352 165.69 -73.72 0.40
N ILE A 353 166.40 -74.78 -0.02
CA ILE A 353 167.41 -75.49 0.78
C ILE A 353 168.74 -74.72 0.71
N GLU A 354 169.19 -74.17 1.85
CA GLU A 354 170.43 -73.38 1.95
C GLU A 354 171.66 -74.23 2.32
N GLY A 355 172.84 -73.80 1.83
CA GLY A 355 174.09 -74.56 1.72
C GLY A 355 174.82 -74.99 3.01
N GLY A 356 174.19 -74.89 4.18
CA GLY A 356 174.67 -75.48 5.44
C GLY A 356 174.35 -76.97 5.60
N PHE A 357 173.39 -77.49 4.82
CA PHE A 357 172.85 -78.86 4.93
C PHE A 357 173.85 -79.97 4.55
N TYR A 358 174.81 -79.71 3.66
CA TYR A 358 175.76 -80.72 3.17
C TYR A 358 177.05 -80.85 3.99
N LYS A 359 177.27 -80.02 5.03
CA LYS A 359 178.47 -80.09 5.89
C LYS A 359 178.43 -81.18 6.97
N GLY A 360 177.35 -81.98 7.04
CA GLY A 360 177.22 -83.14 7.92
C GLY A 360 177.79 -84.45 7.36
N PHE A 361 178.38 -84.46 6.17
CA PHE A 361 178.93 -85.68 5.56
C PHE A 361 180.47 -85.68 5.57
N GLY A 362 181.07 -86.67 6.24
CA GLY A 362 182.46 -87.08 5.99
C GLY A 362 183.58 -86.44 6.80
N THR A 363 183.32 -85.67 7.87
CA THR A 363 184.40 -85.08 8.71
C THR A 363 184.62 -85.83 10.03
N SER A 364 184.46 -87.16 9.99
CA SER A 364 185.26 -88.03 10.85
C SER A 364 186.63 -88.19 10.18
N CYS A 365 187.66 -87.94 10.96
CA CYS A 365 188.86 -88.77 11.03
C CYS A 365 189.52 -88.36 12.36
N ARG A 366 190.24 -89.21 13.07
CA ARG A 366 191.55 -89.67 12.64
C ARG A 366 192.39 -88.59 11.96
#